data_AF-A0A3B9TUA5-F1
#
_entry.id   AF-A0A3B9TUA5-F1
#
_cell.length_a   1.000
_cell.length_b   1.000
_cell.length_c   1.000
_cell.angle_alpha   90.00
_cell.angle_beta   90.00
_cell.angle_gamma   90.00
#
_symmetry.space_group_name_H-M   'P 1'
#
loop_
_entity.id
_entity.type
_entity.pdbx_description
1 polymer ?
#
loop_
_entity_poly.entity_id
_entity_poly.type
_entity_poly.pdbx_seq_one_letter_code
_entity_poly.pdbx_strand_id
1 'polypeptide(L)'
;MWKRNGLGEKEMKRQEIIRKILENEKNIRDLGVETLFLFGSAVRGDLLPESDIDILVSFAVPADYRKYINLKFFLEEILDRPVDLVMESALKPRIRKKVESEMIRVA
;
A
#
# COMPACT_ATOMS: atom_id res chain seq x y z
N MET A 1 9.20 33.88 14.26
CA MET A 1 7.80 33.58 13.88
C MET A 1 7.77 33.26 12.39
N TRP A 2 7.64 31.98 12.02
CA TRP A 2 7.37 31.60 10.64
C TRP A 2 5.94 31.08 10.59
N LYS A 3 5.02 31.88 10.05
CA LYS A 3 3.70 31.41 9.63
C LYS A 3 3.90 30.65 8.32
N ARG A 4 3.89 29.31 8.38
CA ARG A 4 3.69 28.50 7.18
C ARG A 4 2.22 28.61 6.79
N ASN A 5 2.00 29.30 5.66
CA ASN A 5 0.71 29.44 5.02
C ASN A 5 0.17 28.06 4.59
N GLY A 6 -1.01 27.69 5.10
CA GLY A 6 -2.19 27.47 4.25
C GLY A 6 -2.18 26.36 3.18
N LEU A 7 -1.42 25.27 3.34
CA LEU A 7 -1.75 23.99 2.71
C LEU A 7 -1.91 22.99 3.84
N GLY A 8 -3.14 22.78 4.32
CA GLY A 8 -3.42 21.63 5.17
C GLY A 8 -3.03 20.40 4.37
N GLU A 9 -2.06 19.63 4.85
CA GLU A 9 -1.75 18.30 4.30
C GLU A 9 -3.08 17.58 4.14
N LYS A 10 -3.49 17.37 2.89
CA LYS A 10 -4.83 16.88 2.59
C LYS A 10 -4.88 15.46 3.15
N GLU A 11 -5.64 15.28 4.22
CA GLU A 11 -5.80 13.98 4.87
C GLU A 11 -6.11 12.91 3.81
N MET A 12 -5.19 11.96 3.66
CA MET A 12 -5.36 10.88 2.70
C MET A 12 -6.40 9.91 3.25
N LYS A 13 -7.43 9.61 2.46
CA LYS A 13 -8.48 8.67 2.85
C LYS A 13 -8.27 7.33 2.15
N ARG A 14 -8.76 6.25 2.77
CA ARG A 14 -8.76 4.89 2.19
C ARG A 14 -9.23 4.85 0.73
N GLN A 15 -10.31 5.55 0.41
CA GLN A 15 -10.86 5.58 -0.95
C GLN A 15 -9.89 6.21 -1.96
N GLU A 16 -9.11 7.20 -1.53
CA GLU A 16 -8.10 7.85 -2.37
C GLU A 16 -6.91 6.91 -2.64
N ILE A 17 -6.48 6.15 -1.62
CA ILE A 17 -5.44 5.12 -1.77
C ILE A 17 -5.89 4.08 -2.80
N ILE A 18 -7.09 3.53 -2.62
CA ILE A 18 -7.67 2.54 -3.54
C ILE A 18 -7.76 3.11 -4.95
N ARG A 19 -8.29 4.32 -5.11
CA ARG A 19 -8.42 4.98 -6.41
C ARG A 19 -7.06 5.10 -7.13
N LYS A 20 -6.05 5.62 -6.45
CA LYS A 20 -4.69 5.79 -7.01
C LYS A 20 -4.06 4.46 -7.43
N ILE A 21 -4.26 3.40 -6.65
CA ILE A 21 -3.77 2.06 -6.98
C ILE A 21 -4.48 1.52 -8.22
N LEU A 22 -5.81 1.61 -8.27
CA LEU A 22 -6.61 1.12 -9.41
C LEU A 22 -6.31 1.88 -10.70
N GLU A 23 -6.11 3.20 -10.63
CA GLU A 23 -5.70 4.02 -11.79
C GLU A 23 -4.34 3.61 -12.35
N ASN A 24 -3.49 2.98 -11.54
CA ASN A 24 -2.16 2.51 -11.90
C ASN A 24 -2.05 0.99 -12.01
N GLU A 25 -3.18 0.25 -12.03
CA GLU A 25 -3.18 -1.21 -11.97
C GLU A 25 -2.28 -1.81 -13.06
N LYS A 26 -2.36 -1.30 -14.30
CA LYS A 26 -1.51 -1.79 -15.39
C LYS A 26 -0.01 -1.71 -15.06
N ASN A 27 0.46 -0.59 -14.55
CA ASN A 27 1.87 -0.41 -14.20
C ASN A 27 2.29 -1.37 -13.07
N ILE A 28 1.40 -1.58 -12.11
CA ILE A 28 1.59 -2.53 -11.01
C ILE A 28 1.69 -3.97 -11.55
N ARG A 29 0.82 -4.36 -12.49
CA ARG A 29 0.89 -5.67 -13.16
C ARG A 29 2.16 -5.85 -13.97
N ASP A 30 2.61 -4.82 -14.67
CA ASP A 30 3.84 -4.85 -15.47
C ASP A 30 5.09 -5.08 -14.60
N LEU A 31 5.03 -4.75 -13.30
CA LEU A 31 6.05 -5.10 -12.31
C LEU A 31 6.00 -6.58 -11.85
N GLY A 32 5.05 -7.37 -12.34
CA GLY A 32 4.90 -8.80 -12.08
C GLY A 32 4.03 -9.15 -10.86
N VAL A 33 3.25 -8.18 -10.37
CA VAL A 33 2.37 -8.35 -9.21
C VAL A 33 1.16 -9.21 -9.55
N GLU A 34 0.95 -10.26 -8.76
CA GLU A 34 -0.22 -11.13 -8.85
C GLU A 34 -1.37 -10.61 -8.00
N THR A 35 -1.10 -10.20 -6.76
CA THR A 35 -2.11 -9.56 -5.91
C THR A 35 -1.53 -8.43 -5.08
N LEU A 36 -2.35 -7.42 -4.80
CA LEU A 36 -2.16 -6.43 -3.76
C LEU A 36 -3.37 -6.36 -2.85
N PHE A 37 -3.10 -6.30 -1.54
CA PHE A 37 -4.11 -6.02 -0.54
C PHE A 37 -3.70 -4.79 0.27
N LEU A 38 -4.62 -3.83 0.39
CA LEU A 38 -4.55 -2.78 1.39
C LEU A 38 -5.01 -3.37 2.73
N PHE A 39 -4.25 -3.15 3.78
CA PHE A 39 -4.60 -3.59 5.13
C PHE A 39 -4.26 -2.52 6.18
N GLY A 40 -4.31 -2.89 7.46
CA GLY A 40 -3.79 -2.04 8.52
C GLY A 40 -4.65 -0.81 8.82
N SER A 41 -3.98 0.28 9.22
CA SER A 41 -4.63 1.51 9.71
C SER A 41 -5.58 2.12 8.66
N ALA A 42 -5.20 2.07 7.39
CA ALA A 42 -6.01 2.53 6.27
C ALA A 42 -7.35 1.79 6.15
N VAL A 43 -7.41 0.50 6.47
CA VAL A 43 -8.65 -0.29 6.43
C VAL A 43 -9.49 -0.08 7.69
N ARG A 44 -8.85 -0.06 8.86
CA ARG A 44 -9.52 0.11 10.17
C ARG A 44 -10.11 1.50 10.39
N GLY A 45 -9.64 2.51 9.66
CA GLY A 45 -10.12 3.89 9.77
C GLY A 45 -9.32 4.75 10.74
N ASP A 46 -8.16 4.27 11.20
CA ASP A 46 -7.27 4.94 12.15
C ASP A 46 -6.02 5.51 11.45
N LEU A 47 -6.13 5.86 10.16
CA LEU A 47 -5.01 6.36 9.37
C LEU A 47 -4.70 7.82 9.76
N LEU A 48 -3.50 8.06 10.28
CA LEU A 48 -3.04 9.40 10.67
C LEU A 48 -2.28 10.11 9.52
N PRO A 49 -2.06 11.43 9.62
CA PRO A 49 -1.26 12.19 8.65
C PRO A 49 0.14 11.61 8.40
N GLU A 50 0.78 11.10 9.44
CA GLU A 50 2.13 10.54 9.44
C GLU A 50 2.19 9.01 9.25
N SER A 51 1.03 8.34 9.17
CA SER A 51 0.98 6.89 8.99
C SER A 51 1.49 6.46 7.61
N ASP A 52 2.24 5.37 7.61
CA ASP A 52 2.53 4.55 6.44
C ASP A 52 1.27 3.86 5.90
N ILE A 53 1.36 3.41 4.65
CA ILE A 53 0.33 2.64 3.98
C ILE A 53 0.79 1.18 3.92
N ASP A 54 0.11 0.34 4.69
CA ASP A 54 0.35 -1.10 4.75
C ASP A 54 -0.20 -1.82 3.51
N ILE A 55 0.70 -2.39 2.69
CA ILE A 55 0.35 -3.12 1.46
C ILE A 55 0.94 -4.53 1.50
N LEU A 56 0.10 -5.54 1.30
CA LEU A 56 0.52 -6.92 1.16
C LEU A 56 0.59 -7.26 -0.33
N VAL A 57 1.68 -7.89 -0.76
CA VAL A 57 1.93 -8.26 -2.16
C VAL A 57 2.24 -9.74 -2.37
N SER A 58 1.76 -10.29 -3.49
CA SER A 58 2.27 -11.53 -4.08
C SER A 58 2.68 -11.32 -5.55
N PHE A 59 3.63 -12.12 -6.04
CA PHE A 59 4.17 -12.03 -7.40
C PHE A 59 3.95 -13.37 -8.12
N ALA A 60 3.57 -13.32 -9.40
CA ALA A 60 3.19 -14.50 -10.20
C ALA A 60 4.38 -15.42 -10.57
N VAL A 61 5.61 -14.94 -10.38
CA VAL A 61 6.87 -15.66 -10.62
C VAL A 61 7.76 -15.47 -9.40
N PRO A 62 8.83 -16.27 -9.19
CA PRO A 62 9.75 -16.06 -8.09
C PRO A 62 10.15 -14.58 -8.02
N ALA A 63 9.82 -13.95 -6.90
CA ALA A 63 10.04 -12.52 -6.72
C ALA A 63 11.55 -12.27 -6.72
N ASP A 64 12.05 -11.53 -7.71
CA ASP A 64 13.36 -10.91 -7.62
C ASP A 64 13.23 -9.70 -6.69
N TYR A 65 14.18 -9.54 -5.77
CA TYR A 65 14.29 -8.40 -4.86
C TYR A 65 14.14 -7.06 -5.59
N ARG A 66 14.60 -6.97 -6.83
CA ARG A 66 14.43 -5.77 -7.67
C ARG A 66 12.96 -5.41 -7.93
N LYS A 67 12.09 -6.39 -8.21
CA LYS A 67 10.66 -6.15 -8.45
C LYS A 67 9.96 -5.62 -7.21
N TYR A 68 10.31 -6.18 -6.06
CA TYR A 68 9.81 -5.73 -4.76
C TYR A 68 10.18 -4.27 -4.49
N ILE A 69 11.45 -3.89 -4.67
CA ILE A 69 11.91 -2.51 -4.44
C ILE A 69 11.30 -1.54 -5.45
N ASN A 70 11.23 -1.92 -6.73
CA ASN A 70 10.60 -1.08 -7.76
C ASN A 70 9.12 -0.84 -7.46
N LEU A 71 8.39 -1.87 -7.03
CA LEU A 71 7.01 -1.72 -6.61
C LEU A 71 6.88 -0.82 -5.39
N LYS A 72 7.71 -0.99 -4.37
CA LYS A 72 7.70 -0.14 -3.18
C LYS A 72 7.85 1.33 -3.56
N PHE A 73 8.89 1.68 -4.32
CA PHE A 73 9.12 3.06 -4.74
C PHE A 73 7.99 3.61 -5.62
N PHE A 74 7.48 2.79 -6.54
CA PHE A 74 6.35 3.19 -7.37
C PHE A 74 5.09 3.49 -6.54
N LEU A 75 4.78 2.65 -5.55
CA LEU A 75 3.64 2.87 -4.66
C LEU A 75 3.85 4.13 -3.80
N GLU A 76 5.05 4.35 -3.26
CA GLU A 76 5.36 5.56 -2.50
C GLU A 76 5.23 6.83 -3.35
N GLU A 77 5.65 6.77 -4.61
CA GLU A 77 5.52 7.88 -5.56
C GLU A 77 4.05 8.23 -5.85
N ILE A 78 3.22 7.23 -6.22
CA ILE A 78 1.82 7.53 -6.57
C ILE A 78 0.99 7.89 -5.34
N LEU A 79 1.31 7.34 -4.16
CA LEU A 79 0.59 7.58 -2.91
C LEU A 79 1.09 8.82 -2.17
N ASP A 80 2.27 9.36 -2.50
CA ASP A 80 2.90 10.49 -1.82
C ASP A 80 3.03 10.25 -0.31
N ARG A 81 3.32 8.98 0.05
CA ARG A 81 3.40 8.50 1.43
C ARG A 81 4.34 7.29 1.54
N PRO A 82 4.96 7.06 2.71
CA PRO A 82 5.68 5.82 2.98
C PRO A 82 4.76 4.61 2.83
N VAL A 83 5.30 3.52 2.27
CA VAL A 83 4.59 2.25 2.10
C VAL A 83 5.35 1.15 2.81
N ASP A 84 4.69 0.50 3.77
CA ASP A 84 5.16 -0.78 4.31
C ASP A 84 4.66 -1.90 3.40
N LEU A 85 5.54 -2.34 2.51
CA LEU A 85 5.26 -3.43 1.59
C LEU A 85 5.58 -4.75 2.31
N VAL A 86 4.66 -5.71 2.29
CA VAL A 86 4.83 -7.00 2.98
C VAL A 86 4.56 -8.14 2.00
N MET A 87 5.51 -9.07 1.88
CA MET A 87 5.30 -10.28 1.09
C MET A 87 4.23 -11.17 1.74
N GLU A 88 3.23 -11.61 0.97
CA GLU A 88 2.19 -12.54 1.45
C GLU A 88 2.79 -13.80 2.10
N SER A 89 3.88 -14.30 1.50
CA SER A 89 4.59 -15.49 1.98
C SER A 89 5.30 -15.29 3.33
N ALA A 90 5.55 -14.05 3.74
CA ALA A 90 6.16 -13.73 5.03
C ALA A 90 5.15 -13.72 6.18
N LEU A 91 3.84 -13.72 5.89
CA LEU A 91 2.80 -13.74 6.91
C LEU A 91 2.65 -15.13 7.53
N LYS A 92 2.90 -15.21 8.84
CA LYS A 92 2.58 -16.40 9.63
C LYS A 92 1.08 -16.69 9.52
N PRO A 93 0.65 -17.97 9.37
CA PRO A 93 -0.77 -18.32 9.20
C PRO A 93 -1.70 -17.75 10.26
N ARG A 94 -1.23 -17.64 11.51
CA ARG A 94 -1.98 -17.02 12.61
C ARG A 94 -2.25 -15.53 12.40
N ILE A 95 -1.28 -14.81 11.85
CA ILE A 95 -1.43 -13.38 11.55
C ILE A 95 -2.34 -13.22 10.34
N ARG A 96 -2.12 -14.02 9.28
CA ARG A 96 -2.96 -14.04 8.07
C ARG A 96 -4.45 -14.14 8.42
N LYS A 97 -4.85 -15.13 9.23
CA LYS A 97 -6.25 -15.30 9.66
C LYS A 97 -6.82 -14.08 10.41
N LYS A 98 -5.98 -13.34 11.13
CA LYS A 98 -6.39 -12.14 11.86
C LYS A 98 -6.59 -10.94 10.92
N VAL A 99 -5.76 -10.84 9.88
CA VAL A 99 -5.79 -9.71 8.94
C VAL A 99 -6.67 -9.96 7.72
N GLU A 100 -7.04 -11.20 7.42
CA GLU A 100 -7.91 -11.57 6.29
C GLU A 100 -9.27 -10.85 6.31
N SER A 101 -9.87 -10.62 7.48
CA SER A 101 -11.10 -9.83 7.61
C SER A 101 -10.90 -8.33 7.48
N GLU A 102 -9.65 -7.86 7.48
CA GLU A 102 -9.23 -6.45 7.45
C GLU A 102 -8.41 -6.13 6.20
N MET A 103 -8.58 -6.92 5.13
CA MET A 103 -7.89 -6.77 3.86
C MET A 103 -8.84 -6.39 2.74
N ILE A 104 -8.45 -5.41 1.94
CA ILE A 104 -9.15 -5.02 0.72
C ILE A 104 -8.22 -5.31 -0.45
N ARG A 105 -8.64 -6.19 -1.36
CA ARG A 105 -7.91 -6.43 -2.60
C ARG A 105 -7.99 -5.20 -3.50
N VAL A 106 -6.84 -4.75 -4.00
CA VAL A 106 -6.70 -3.53 -4.81
C VAL A 106 -5.93 -3.75 -6.12
N ALA A 107 -5.32 -4.94 -6.29
CA ALA A 107 -4.87 -5.53 -7.56
C ALA A 107 -4.85 -7.07 -7.37
#